data_AF-A0AA40ERM0-F1
#
_entry.id   AF-A0AA40ERM0-F1
#
_cell.length_a   1.000
_cell.length_b   1.000
_cell.length_c   1.000
_cell.angle_alpha   90.00
_cell.angle_beta   90.00
_cell.angle_gamma   90.00
#
_symmetry.space_group_name_H-M   'P 1'
#
loop_
_entity.id
_entity.type
_entity.pdbx_description
1 polymer ?
#
loop_
_entity_poly.entity_id
_entity_poly.type
_entity_poly.pdbx_seq_one_letter_code
_entity_poly.pdbx_strand_id
1 'polypeptide(L)'
;MEATLLKICLTILGSRKISCCFVGELALIYYNVPRDIEICVAKSRVSEAADLLCSTGLFESAPLRPTSWCSTSLAVIISPDSRLGLQPLEKTVARRQELAPDAPCSAHILDVIPWADVPTIPVPYLAPLFVGLCGRYLKTGDDVAMMAAEQLVDGMDLDEVWYSRNISSVDPEVEKLSRQLIKGKAARLDDFSGNLITCFVASEAEAKRLRKIPGFDGGPAHLNDAAICIFTILSEAGIHSGIFGGYGIAIMGSNRESKDIDCLASLTKQEAIHFLDGVSGFAVVPQIRQDYVAFLWSDRQDRKKAVLVEIFCESFPGAQYSMRNVSTNVILVAGQALGQGQASFFDPFCLFKGKLRAAATRPNFHDSTDIRWLASHFKSQIKARCDELSLNLSDLGINVSAAKEAAGGYDPDELPRPEPGDVQMGLLA
;
A
#
# COMPACT_ATOMS: atom_id res chain seq x y z
N MET A 1 -28.40 -0.55 13.55
CA MET A 1 -29.26 0.47 12.90
C MET A 1 -28.42 1.48 12.13
N GLU A 2 -27.30 1.94 12.70
CA GLU A 2 -26.33 2.81 12.02
C GLU A 2 -25.91 2.33 10.64
N ALA A 3 -25.57 1.05 10.44
CA ALA A 3 -25.28 0.50 9.11
C ALA A 3 -26.33 0.82 8.02
N THR A 4 -27.62 0.86 8.37
CA THR A 4 -28.71 1.23 7.45
C THR A 4 -28.66 2.73 7.11
N LEU A 5 -28.39 3.58 8.10
CA LEU A 5 -28.22 5.02 7.92
C LEU A 5 -27.04 5.33 6.99
N LEU A 6 -25.88 4.71 7.27
CA LEU A 6 -24.66 4.85 6.47
C LEU A 6 -24.90 4.46 5.00
N LYS A 7 -25.54 3.30 4.76
CA LYS A 7 -25.90 2.84 3.41
C LYS A 7 -26.83 3.80 2.67
N ILE A 8 -27.81 4.36 3.36
CA ILE A 8 -28.76 5.32 2.75
C ILE A 8 -28.03 6.61 2.38
N CYS A 9 -27.18 7.15 3.25
CA CYS A 9 -26.33 8.31 2.91
C CYS A 9 -25.45 8.03 1.68
N LEU A 10 -24.72 6.90 1.66
CA LEU A 10 -23.91 6.50 0.50
C LEU A 10 -24.72 6.35 -0.80
N THR A 11 -25.90 5.76 -0.72
CA THR A 11 -26.78 5.55 -1.88
C THR A 11 -27.27 6.88 -2.44
N ILE A 12 -27.70 7.80 -1.58
CA ILE A 12 -28.17 9.13 -1.96
C ILE A 12 -27.03 9.94 -2.60
N LEU A 13 -25.88 10.06 -1.92
CA LEU A 13 -24.72 10.81 -2.43
C LEU A 13 -24.17 10.20 -3.73
N GLY A 14 -24.12 8.87 -3.82
CA GLY A 14 -23.71 8.13 -5.01
C GLY A 14 -24.60 8.39 -6.22
N SER A 15 -25.91 8.61 -6.04
CA SER A 15 -26.85 8.92 -7.14
C SER A 15 -26.50 10.20 -7.90
N ARG A 16 -25.81 11.15 -7.24
CA ARG A 16 -25.31 12.41 -7.83
C ARG A 16 -23.80 12.42 -8.08
N LYS A 17 -23.13 11.25 -7.96
CA LYS A 17 -21.67 11.11 -8.05
C LYS A 17 -20.96 12.09 -7.11
N ILE A 18 -21.43 12.21 -5.87
CA ILE A 18 -20.72 12.96 -4.82
C ILE A 18 -19.74 11.97 -4.16
N SER A 19 -18.45 12.12 -4.45
CA SER A 19 -17.39 11.44 -3.70
C SER A 19 -17.46 11.81 -2.23
N CYS A 20 -17.43 10.80 -1.35
CA CYS A 20 -17.43 11.00 0.08
C CYS A 20 -16.61 9.92 0.79
N CYS A 21 -16.12 10.22 1.99
CA CYS A 21 -15.72 9.21 2.96
C CYS A 21 -16.34 9.49 4.32
N PHE A 22 -16.44 8.48 5.16
CA PHE A 22 -16.73 8.69 6.57
C PHE A 22 -15.46 9.08 7.31
N VAL A 23 -15.60 10.06 8.20
CA VAL A 23 -14.57 10.57 9.11
C VAL A 23 -15.20 10.63 10.51
N GLY A 24 -14.59 11.36 11.45
CA GLY A 24 -15.02 11.33 12.84
C GLY A 24 -14.94 9.91 13.38
N GLU A 25 -15.94 9.47 14.14
CA GLU A 25 -15.96 8.12 14.71
C GLU A 25 -15.80 7.01 13.70
N LEU A 26 -16.48 7.03 12.56
CA LEU A 26 -16.55 5.78 11.80
C LEU A 26 -15.19 5.38 11.21
N ALA A 27 -14.38 6.38 10.85
CA ALA A 27 -12.98 6.18 10.50
C ALA A 27 -12.14 5.79 11.73
N LEU A 28 -12.39 6.42 12.88
CA LEU A 28 -11.76 6.05 14.14
C LEU A 28 -12.09 4.59 14.52
N ILE A 29 -13.33 4.10 14.39
CA ILE A 29 -13.76 2.74 14.72
C ILE A 29 -13.16 1.73 13.76
N TYR A 30 -13.14 2.07 12.47
CA TYR A 30 -12.39 1.31 11.46
C TYR A 30 -10.92 1.13 11.88
N TYR A 31 -10.34 2.16 12.49
CA TYR A 31 -9.01 2.19 13.11
C TYR A 31 -9.03 2.04 14.66
N ASN A 32 -9.99 1.27 15.20
CA ASN A 32 -10.06 0.81 16.60
C ASN A 32 -10.51 1.80 17.72
N VAL A 33 -11.33 2.83 17.44
CA VAL A 33 -11.66 3.96 18.36
C VAL A 33 -13.10 4.54 18.21
N PRO A 34 -13.94 4.75 19.25
CA PRO A 34 -15.38 5.17 19.13
C PRO A 34 -15.75 6.69 19.31
N ARG A 35 -16.89 7.21 18.72
CA ARG A 35 -17.86 8.26 19.22
C ARG A 35 -19.11 8.79 18.39
N ASP A 36 -18.98 9.55 17.28
CA ASP A 36 -20.10 10.16 16.47
C ASP A 36 -19.91 10.18 14.90
N ILE A 37 -20.98 9.95 14.09
CA ILE A 37 -20.97 9.88 12.58
C ILE A 37 -20.70 11.23 11.87
N GLU A 38 -19.59 11.32 11.12
CA GLU A 38 -19.26 12.45 10.24
C GLU A 38 -18.98 11.97 8.80
N ILE A 39 -19.51 12.68 7.79
CA ILE A 39 -19.28 12.44 6.36
C ILE A 39 -18.47 13.59 5.79
N CYS A 40 -17.35 13.27 5.13
CA CYS A 40 -16.50 14.20 4.45
C CYS A 40 -16.81 14.22 2.94
N VAL A 41 -16.99 15.41 2.36
CA VAL A 41 -17.21 15.63 0.92
C VAL A 41 -16.32 16.76 0.41
N ALA A 42 -16.12 16.86 -0.91
CA ALA A 42 -15.35 17.97 -1.50
C ALA A 42 -15.93 19.33 -1.08
N LYS A 43 -15.10 20.30 -0.68
CA LYS A 43 -15.55 21.60 -0.14
C LYS A 43 -16.62 22.30 -0.97
N SER A 44 -16.51 22.24 -2.30
CA SER A 44 -17.47 22.83 -3.26
C SER A 44 -18.83 22.14 -3.31
N ARG A 45 -18.95 20.92 -2.75
CA ARG A 45 -20.12 20.03 -2.81
C ARG A 45 -20.86 19.92 -1.47
N VAL A 46 -20.43 20.63 -0.42
CA VAL A 46 -21.03 20.52 0.94
C VAL A 46 -22.51 20.89 0.97
N SER A 47 -22.91 22.03 0.39
CA SER A 47 -24.34 22.41 0.32
C SER A 47 -25.11 21.38 -0.50
N GLU A 48 -24.64 21.06 -1.70
CA GLU A 48 -25.29 20.09 -2.58
C GLU A 48 -25.50 18.72 -1.90
N ALA A 49 -24.53 18.24 -1.12
CA ALA A 49 -24.65 17.00 -0.36
C ALA A 49 -25.72 17.08 0.75
N ALA A 50 -25.77 18.18 1.50
CA ALA A 50 -26.77 18.41 2.53
C ALA A 50 -28.18 18.58 1.94
N ASP A 51 -28.31 19.44 0.92
CA ASP A 51 -29.54 19.71 0.19
C ASP A 51 -30.09 18.42 -0.46
N LEU A 52 -29.22 17.59 -1.02
CA LEU A 52 -29.60 16.30 -1.61
C LEU A 52 -30.14 15.33 -0.56
N LEU A 53 -29.50 15.20 0.62
CA LEU A 53 -30.01 14.37 1.71
C LEU A 53 -31.40 14.84 2.17
N CYS A 54 -31.56 16.14 2.45
CA CYS A 54 -32.84 16.74 2.83
C CYS A 54 -33.93 16.54 1.76
N SER A 55 -33.59 16.68 0.48
CA SER A 55 -34.55 16.60 -0.64
C SER A 55 -35.29 15.25 -0.75
N THR A 56 -34.78 14.20 -0.10
CA THR A 56 -35.41 12.88 -0.08
C THR A 56 -36.58 12.77 0.91
N GLY A 57 -36.75 13.73 1.83
CA GLY A 57 -37.67 13.62 2.97
C GLY A 57 -37.23 12.63 4.06
N LEU A 58 -36.10 11.95 3.87
CA LEU A 58 -35.49 11.06 4.86
C LEU A 58 -34.66 11.84 5.90
N PHE A 59 -34.36 13.12 5.65
CA PHE A 59 -33.54 13.94 6.55
C PHE A 59 -34.16 15.31 6.79
N GLU A 60 -34.14 15.75 8.05
CA GLU A 60 -34.48 17.12 8.46
C GLU A 60 -33.22 17.99 8.41
N SER A 61 -33.38 19.29 8.11
CA SER A 61 -32.26 20.23 8.05
C SER A 61 -31.94 20.87 9.40
N ALA A 62 -30.63 21.05 9.69
CA ALA A 62 -30.09 21.89 10.76
C ALA A 62 -30.53 21.53 12.21
N PRO A 63 -29.94 20.49 12.84
CA PRO A 63 -28.92 19.59 12.30
C PRO A 63 -29.50 18.53 11.37
N LEU A 64 -28.68 18.01 10.45
CA LEU A 64 -29.04 16.89 9.58
C LEU A 64 -29.37 15.64 10.41
N ARG A 65 -30.65 15.29 10.52
CA ARG A 65 -31.13 14.15 11.32
C ARG A 65 -32.07 13.28 10.49
N PRO A 66 -32.05 11.94 10.68
CA PRO A 66 -33.07 11.08 10.09
C PRO A 66 -34.48 11.48 10.55
N THR A 67 -35.45 11.48 9.63
CA THR A 67 -36.87 11.49 10.00
C THR A 67 -37.29 10.12 10.55
N SER A 68 -38.57 9.94 10.88
CA SER A 68 -39.10 8.77 11.61
C SER A 68 -38.93 7.38 10.95
N TRP A 69 -38.27 7.27 9.78
CA TRP A 69 -37.89 5.98 9.21
C TRP A 69 -36.69 5.33 9.93
N CYS A 70 -35.89 6.12 10.65
CA CYS A 70 -34.80 5.61 11.47
C CYS A 70 -35.01 6.02 12.94
N SER A 71 -35.03 5.05 13.85
CA SER A 71 -35.15 5.31 15.29
C SER A 71 -33.84 5.72 15.96
N THR A 72 -32.79 6.05 15.19
CA THR A 72 -31.53 6.57 15.74
C THR A 72 -31.62 8.07 15.97
N SER A 73 -31.07 8.54 17.10
CA SER A 73 -30.94 9.96 17.42
C SER A 73 -29.70 10.63 16.84
N LEU A 74 -28.83 9.86 16.15
CA LEU A 74 -27.58 10.35 15.59
C LEU A 74 -27.83 11.39 14.50
N ALA A 75 -27.11 12.51 14.60
CA ALA A 75 -27.03 13.49 13.53
C ALA A 75 -25.97 13.07 12.51
N VAL A 76 -26.21 13.36 11.23
CA VAL A 76 -25.23 13.20 10.16
C VAL A 76 -24.54 14.55 9.94
N ILE A 77 -23.25 14.65 10.23
CA ILE A 77 -22.49 15.88 9.99
C ILE A 77 -21.86 15.82 8.60
N ILE A 78 -22.09 16.84 7.75
CA ILE A 78 -21.39 16.98 6.47
C ILE A 78 -20.26 18.00 6.63
N SER A 79 -19.02 17.55 6.47
CA SER A 79 -17.79 18.36 6.57
C SER A 79 -17.07 18.48 5.22
N PRO A 80 -16.42 19.61 4.93
CA PRO A 80 -15.55 19.73 3.76
C PRO A 80 -14.22 18.99 3.97
N ASP A 81 -13.72 18.33 2.94
CA ASP A 81 -12.37 17.74 2.83
C ASP A 81 -11.25 18.63 3.37
N SER A 82 -11.29 19.91 3.02
CA SER A 82 -10.38 20.96 3.49
C SER A 82 -10.34 21.18 5.01
N ARG A 83 -11.30 20.64 5.79
CA ARG A 83 -11.30 20.67 7.26
C ARG A 83 -10.31 19.67 7.87
N LEU A 84 -10.04 18.58 7.17
CA LEU A 84 -9.15 17.49 7.58
C LEU A 84 -7.97 17.30 6.61
N GLY A 85 -7.74 18.23 5.67
CA GLY A 85 -6.65 18.10 4.71
C GLY A 85 -6.81 16.93 3.73
N LEU A 86 -8.02 16.40 3.56
CA LEU A 86 -8.31 15.21 2.75
C LEU A 86 -8.57 15.53 1.26
N GLN A 87 -8.24 16.73 0.80
CA GLN A 87 -8.43 17.14 -0.59
C GLN A 87 -7.24 16.70 -1.49
N PRO A 88 -7.49 16.11 -2.68
CA PRO A 88 -8.77 15.62 -3.19
C PRO A 88 -9.12 14.23 -2.63
N LEU A 89 -10.38 14.02 -2.26
CA LEU A 89 -10.85 12.79 -1.59
C LEU A 89 -10.56 11.52 -2.40
N GLU A 90 -10.59 11.61 -3.73
CA GLU A 90 -10.30 10.50 -4.65
C GLU A 90 -8.89 9.92 -4.49
N LYS A 91 -7.98 10.67 -3.84
CA LYS A 91 -6.58 10.27 -3.55
C LYS A 91 -6.31 9.94 -2.08
N THR A 92 -7.23 10.27 -1.17
CA THR A 92 -7.03 10.09 0.28
C THR A 92 -7.96 9.04 0.91
N VAL A 93 -8.79 8.36 0.11
CA VAL A 93 -9.78 7.38 0.56
C VAL A 93 -9.36 5.97 0.10
N ALA A 94 -9.32 5.03 1.05
CA ALA A 94 -9.02 3.63 0.79
C ALA A 94 -10.07 3.04 -0.16
N ARG A 95 -9.61 2.31 -1.18
CA ARG A 95 -10.50 1.89 -2.28
C ARG A 95 -11.18 0.57 -1.95
N ARG A 96 -12.43 0.41 -2.39
CA ARG A 96 -13.20 -0.86 -2.31
C ARG A 96 -12.46 -2.08 -2.90
N GLN A 97 -11.54 -1.86 -3.83
CA GLN A 97 -10.71 -2.90 -4.44
C GLN A 97 -9.54 -3.36 -3.55
N GLU A 98 -9.14 -2.55 -2.58
CA GLU A 98 -8.11 -2.86 -1.58
C GLU A 98 -8.72 -3.58 -0.36
N LEU A 99 -10.04 -3.50 -0.20
CA LEU A 99 -10.84 -4.17 0.82
C LEU A 99 -11.26 -5.56 0.30
N ALA A 100 -10.34 -6.52 0.37
CA ALA A 100 -10.65 -7.93 0.10
C ALA A 100 -11.76 -8.45 1.06
N PRO A 101 -12.59 -9.44 0.67
CA PRO A 101 -13.70 -9.93 1.52
C PRO A 101 -13.27 -10.54 2.86
N ASP A 102 -11.99 -10.88 2.99
CA ASP A 102 -11.28 -11.43 4.15
C ASP A 102 -10.25 -10.45 4.75
N ALA A 103 -10.21 -9.19 4.27
CA ALA A 103 -9.28 -8.18 4.75
C ALA A 103 -9.51 -7.88 6.25
N PRO A 104 -8.44 -7.78 7.07
CA PRO A 104 -8.59 -7.44 8.48
C PRO A 104 -9.25 -6.06 8.68
N CYS A 105 -10.17 -5.97 9.64
CA CYS A 105 -10.72 -4.71 10.16
C CYS A 105 -10.61 -4.67 11.69
N SER A 106 -10.88 -3.53 12.33
CA SER A 106 -11.04 -3.49 13.80
C SER A 106 -12.14 -4.48 14.26
N ALA A 107 -12.06 -4.98 15.49
CA ALA A 107 -13.18 -5.73 16.07
C ALA A 107 -14.39 -4.81 16.32
N HIS A 108 -14.14 -3.57 16.77
CA HIS A 108 -15.16 -2.58 17.13
C HIS A 108 -16.04 -2.14 15.96
N ILE A 109 -15.55 -2.21 14.71
CA ILE A 109 -16.41 -1.90 13.56
C ILE A 109 -17.52 -2.94 13.37
N LEU A 110 -17.32 -4.17 13.84
CA LEU A 110 -18.29 -5.25 13.70
C LEU A 110 -19.46 -5.15 14.70
N ASP A 111 -19.29 -4.34 15.76
CA ASP A 111 -20.37 -3.97 16.68
C ASP A 111 -21.37 -2.99 16.03
N VAL A 112 -20.92 -2.22 15.02
CA VAL A 112 -21.70 -1.15 14.36
C VAL A 112 -22.16 -1.54 12.94
N ILE A 113 -21.29 -2.25 12.20
CA ILE A 113 -21.43 -2.58 10.78
C ILE A 113 -21.25 -4.08 10.57
N PRO A 114 -22.22 -4.78 9.94
CA PRO A 114 -22.06 -6.18 9.57
C PRO A 114 -20.83 -6.41 8.69
N TRP A 115 -20.08 -7.50 8.91
CA TRP A 115 -18.85 -7.82 8.15
C TRP A 115 -18.98 -7.63 6.63
N ALA A 116 -20.07 -8.13 6.04
CA ALA A 116 -20.34 -8.05 4.61
C ALA A 116 -20.45 -6.61 4.05
N ASP A 117 -20.69 -5.62 4.92
CA ASP A 117 -20.86 -4.22 4.58
C ASP A 117 -19.57 -3.41 4.75
N VAL A 118 -18.61 -3.85 5.58
CA VAL A 118 -17.35 -3.14 5.85
C VAL A 118 -16.60 -2.77 4.56
N PRO A 119 -16.44 -3.67 3.54
CA PRO A 119 -15.78 -3.32 2.27
C PRO A 119 -16.50 -2.26 1.44
N THR A 120 -17.73 -1.87 1.78
CA THR A 120 -18.51 -0.85 1.06
C THR A 120 -18.34 0.56 1.62
N ILE A 121 -17.66 0.70 2.76
CA ILE A 121 -17.57 1.96 3.50
C ILE A 121 -16.30 2.71 3.09
N PRO A 122 -16.41 3.88 2.43
CA PRO A 122 -15.26 4.69 2.10
C PRO A 122 -14.69 5.33 3.37
N VAL A 123 -13.45 4.97 3.70
CA VAL A 123 -12.69 5.51 4.84
C VAL A 123 -11.37 6.13 4.36
N PRO A 124 -10.87 7.20 4.99
CA PRO A 124 -9.58 7.77 4.61
C PRO A 124 -8.42 6.81 4.90
N TYR A 125 -7.32 6.91 4.14
CA TYR A 125 -6.03 6.33 4.55
C TYR A 125 -5.63 6.94 5.90
N LEU A 126 -5.04 6.11 6.78
CA LEU A 126 -4.72 6.46 8.16
C LEU A 126 -3.77 7.67 8.25
N ALA A 127 -2.77 7.73 7.37
CA ALA A 127 -1.79 8.81 7.35
C ALA A 127 -2.41 10.19 7.01
N PRO A 128 -3.13 10.39 5.89
CA PRO A 128 -3.91 11.61 5.64
C PRO A 128 -4.86 12.00 6.78
N LEU A 129 -5.58 11.04 7.38
CA LEU A 129 -6.50 11.32 8.49
C LEU A 129 -5.74 11.86 9.72
N PHE A 130 -4.68 11.17 10.15
CA PHE A 130 -3.88 11.56 11.31
C PHE A 130 -3.21 12.93 11.13
N VAL A 131 -2.61 13.17 9.95
CA VAL A 131 -2.04 14.48 9.56
C VAL A 131 -3.11 15.57 9.59
N GLY A 132 -4.31 15.26 9.10
CA GLY A 132 -5.47 16.15 9.10
C GLY A 132 -5.93 16.57 10.49
N LEU A 133 -5.99 15.61 11.41
CA LEU A 133 -6.37 15.84 12.80
C LEU A 133 -5.34 16.70 13.54
N CYS A 134 -4.05 16.36 13.43
CA CYS A 134 -2.94 17.17 13.97
C CYS A 134 -2.95 18.61 13.41
N GLY A 135 -3.12 18.78 12.09
CA GLY A 135 -3.19 20.08 11.45
C GLY A 135 -4.43 20.91 11.84
N ARG A 136 -5.57 20.24 12.06
CA ARG A 136 -6.80 20.88 12.57
C ARG A 136 -6.59 21.41 13.99
N TYR A 137 -6.06 20.60 14.90
CA TYR A 137 -5.74 21.04 16.26
C TYR A 137 -4.79 22.25 16.26
N LEU A 138 -3.65 22.16 15.58
CA LEU A 138 -2.66 23.25 15.52
C LEU A 138 -3.22 24.57 14.94
N LYS A 139 -4.20 24.48 14.03
CA LYS A 139 -4.79 25.65 13.38
C LYS A 139 -5.93 26.29 14.17
N THR A 140 -6.71 25.51 14.92
CA THR A 140 -7.96 26.00 15.54
C THR A 140 -8.09 25.74 17.04
N GLY A 141 -7.13 25.07 17.69
CA GLY A 141 -7.26 24.64 19.09
C GLY A 141 -8.40 23.63 19.30
N ASP A 142 -8.63 22.75 18.31
CA ASP A 142 -9.71 21.76 18.37
C ASP A 142 -9.25 20.53 19.17
N ASP A 143 -9.53 20.54 20.48
CA ASP A 143 -9.15 19.48 21.41
C ASP A 143 -9.73 18.11 21.01
N VAL A 144 -10.90 18.06 20.36
CA VAL A 144 -11.50 16.81 19.87
C VAL A 144 -10.65 16.23 18.73
N ALA A 145 -10.09 17.07 17.86
CA ALA A 145 -9.16 16.63 16.83
C ALA A 145 -7.83 16.13 17.43
N MET A 146 -7.35 16.74 18.52
CA MET A 146 -6.17 16.27 19.26
C MET A 146 -6.41 14.90 19.90
N MET A 147 -7.52 14.75 20.63
CA MET A 147 -7.92 13.47 21.23
C MET A 147 -8.03 12.36 20.19
N ALA A 148 -8.66 12.64 19.04
CA ALA A 148 -8.76 11.69 17.93
C ALA A 148 -7.37 11.29 17.36
N ALA A 149 -6.42 12.23 17.28
CA ALA A 149 -5.06 11.94 16.85
C ALA A 149 -4.30 11.06 17.86
N GLU A 150 -4.45 11.32 19.16
CA GLU A 150 -3.90 10.45 20.22
C GLU A 150 -4.48 9.04 20.17
N GLN A 151 -5.81 8.94 20.06
CA GLN A 151 -6.49 7.65 19.99
C GLN A 151 -6.10 6.86 18.74
N LEU A 152 -5.80 7.48 17.60
CA LEU A 152 -5.24 6.76 16.44
C LEU A 152 -3.83 6.23 16.70
N VAL A 153 -2.97 6.99 17.38
CA VAL A 153 -1.62 6.54 17.76
C VAL A 153 -1.67 5.31 18.65
N ASP A 154 -2.59 5.33 19.62
CA ASP A 154 -2.73 4.26 20.60
C ASP A 154 -3.51 3.08 20.04
N GLY A 155 -4.62 3.32 19.33
CA GLY A 155 -5.52 2.33 18.75
C GLY A 155 -4.91 1.53 17.58
N MET A 156 -3.97 2.11 16.84
CA MET A 156 -3.30 1.46 15.70
C MET A 156 -1.83 1.11 15.93
N ASP A 157 -1.33 1.23 17.17
CA ASP A 157 0.06 0.99 17.53
C ASP A 157 1.06 1.75 16.63
N LEU A 158 0.84 3.06 16.45
CA LEU A 158 1.74 3.86 15.61
C LEU A 158 3.11 4.02 16.26
N ASP A 159 4.17 3.83 15.48
CA ASP A 159 5.57 3.85 15.92
C ASP A 159 6.45 4.76 15.05
N GLU A 160 7.72 4.94 15.44
CA GLU A 160 8.68 5.77 14.68
C GLU A 160 8.95 5.22 13.26
N VAL A 161 8.72 3.93 13.00
CA VAL A 161 8.88 3.32 11.67
C VAL A 161 7.71 3.70 10.77
N TRP A 162 6.48 3.63 11.27
CA TRP A 162 5.29 4.12 10.57
C TRP A 162 5.36 5.64 10.36
N TYR A 163 5.77 6.41 11.37
CA TYR A 163 6.00 7.85 11.26
C TYR A 163 6.98 8.20 10.13
N SER A 164 8.14 7.54 10.10
CA SER A 164 9.20 7.84 9.12
C SER A 164 8.75 7.56 7.69
N ARG A 165 7.94 6.50 7.49
CA ARG A 165 7.32 6.15 6.21
C ARG A 165 6.24 7.16 5.79
N ASN A 166 5.33 7.49 6.70
CA ASN A 166 4.08 8.16 6.35
C ASN A 166 4.11 9.69 6.53
N ILE A 167 4.80 10.23 7.54
CA ILE A 167 4.64 11.61 8.05
C ILE A 167 5.79 12.56 7.69
N SER A 168 6.96 12.05 7.31
CA SER A 168 8.23 12.78 7.04
C SER A 168 8.23 13.85 5.93
N SER A 169 7.07 14.27 5.42
CA SER A 169 6.91 15.24 4.34
C SER A 169 5.76 16.24 4.57
N VAL A 170 5.30 16.42 5.81
CA VAL A 170 4.20 17.34 6.17
C VAL A 170 4.73 18.69 6.65
N ASP A 171 3.84 19.56 7.13
CA ASP A 171 4.22 20.82 7.78
C ASP A 171 5.10 20.55 9.04
N PRO A 172 6.17 21.32 9.31
CA PRO A 172 7.08 21.04 10.40
C PRO A 172 6.46 21.01 11.81
N GLU A 173 5.42 21.80 12.09
CA GLU A 173 4.75 21.77 13.39
C GLU A 173 3.79 20.57 13.48
N VAL A 174 3.14 20.19 12.37
CA VAL A 174 2.36 18.94 12.28
C VAL A 174 3.26 17.72 12.46
N GLU A 175 4.45 17.71 11.84
CA GLU A 175 5.45 16.65 11.97
C GLU A 175 5.91 16.52 13.44
N LYS A 176 6.29 17.64 14.06
CA LYS A 176 6.72 17.73 15.46
C LYS A 176 5.64 17.24 16.43
N LEU A 177 4.39 17.68 16.26
CA LEU A 177 3.26 17.20 17.07
C LEU A 177 3.04 15.70 16.89
N SER A 178 2.97 15.22 15.64
CA SER A 178 2.80 13.81 15.32
C SER A 178 3.87 12.93 15.99
N ARG A 179 5.12 13.40 15.99
CA ARG A 179 6.24 12.73 16.66
C ARG A 179 6.12 12.74 18.18
N GLN A 180 5.68 13.84 18.77
CA GLN A 180 5.41 13.94 20.21
C GLN A 180 4.33 12.95 20.64
N LEU A 181 3.24 12.84 19.87
CA LEU A 181 2.15 11.89 20.16
C LEU A 181 2.62 10.43 20.16
N ILE A 182 3.39 10.05 19.13
CA ILE A 182 3.92 8.69 18.97
C ILE A 182 4.93 8.35 20.08
N LYS A 183 5.83 9.27 20.44
CA LYS A 183 6.76 9.07 21.57
C LYS A 183 6.06 9.03 22.92
N GLY A 184 4.97 9.79 23.08
CA GLY A 184 4.16 9.84 24.31
C GLY A 184 3.32 8.59 24.57
N LYS A 185 3.12 7.70 23.58
CA LYS A 185 2.25 6.52 23.65
C LYS A 185 2.47 5.64 24.88
N ALA A 186 3.73 5.37 25.23
CA ALA A 186 4.05 4.54 26.40
C ALA A 186 3.60 5.16 27.74
N ALA A 187 3.48 6.49 27.82
CA ALA A 187 2.99 7.19 29.01
C ALA A 187 1.45 7.23 29.11
N ARG A 188 0.73 6.73 28.08
CA ARG A 188 -0.73 6.59 28.05
C ARG A 188 -1.20 5.15 28.30
N LEU A 189 -0.29 4.24 28.65
CA LEU A 189 -0.65 2.89 29.09
C LEU A 189 -1.52 2.97 30.36
N ASP A 190 -2.65 2.27 30.35
CA ASP A 190 -3.51 2.12 31.52
C ASP A 190 -3.10 0.88 32.31
N ASP A 191 -2.57 1.10 33.51
CA ASP A 191 -2.15 0.07 34.49
C ASP A 191 -3.27 -0.95 34.80
N PHE A 192 -4.55 -0.58 34.60
CA PHE A 192 -5.71 -1.42 34.91
C PHE A 192 -6.21 -2.24 33.72
N SER A 193 -5.83 -1.88 32.48
CA SER A 193 -6.34 -2.51 31.26
C SER A 193 -5.83 -3.94 31.02
N GLY A 194 -4.66 -4.29 31.58
CA GLY A 194 -3.94 -5.53 31.27
C GLY A 194 -3.34 -5.56 29.85
N ASN A 195 -3.44 -4.46 29.09
CA ASN A 195 -2.91 -4.37 27.74
C ASN A 195 -1.39 -4.19 27.73
N LEU A 196 -0.70 -4.91 26.84
CA LEU A 196 0.77 -4.98 26.85
C LEU A 196 1.47 -4.04 25.84
N ILE A 197 0.73 -3.43 24.91
CA ILE A 197 1.32 -2.63 23.81
C ILE A 197 0.89 -1.16 23.90
N THR A 198 -0.41 -0.90 24.01
CA THR A 198 -1.02 0.44 24.18
C THR A 198 -2.27 0.31 25.07
N CYS A 199 -2.88 1.42 25.49
CA CYS A 199 -4.16 1.37 26.21
C CYS A 199 -5.32 0.72 25.41
N PHE A 200 -5.19 0.52 24.10
CA PHE A 200 -6.19 -0.12 23.23
C PHE A 200 -5.73 -1.46 22.61
N VAL A 201 -4.45 -1.84 22.75
CA VAL A 201 -3.86 -2.99 22.04
C VAL A 201 -3.27 -3.98 23.04
N ALA A 202 -3.93 -5.13 23.17
CA ALA A 202 -3.65 -6.08 24.25
C ALA A 202 -2.35 -6.87 24.03
N SER A 203 -1.97 -7.13 22.78
CA SER A 203 -0.88 -8.05 22.44
C SER A 203 -0.16 -7.72 21.13
N GLU A 204 1.06 -8.22 20.97
CA GLU A 204 1.79 -8.13 19.69
C GLU A 204 1.02 -8.77 18.52
N ALA A 205 0.25 -9.82 18.76
CA ALA A 205 -0.53 -10.49 17.72
C ALA A 205 -1.64 -9.57 17.19
N GLU A 206 -2.26 -8.81 18.08
CA GLU A 206 -3.23 -7.78 17.71
C GLU A 206 -2.56 -6.60 17.02
N ALA A 207 -1.44 -6.08 17.53
CA ALA A 207 -0.67 -5.03 16.86
C ALA A 207 -0.33 -5.43 15.41
N LYS A 208 0.20 -6.64 15.19
CA LYS A 208 0.52 -7.20 13.87
C LYS A 208 -0.72 -7.45 12.98
N ARG A 209 -1.92 -7.53 13.56
CA ARG A 209 -3.20 -7.64 12.85
C ARG A 209 -3.71 -6.26 12.42
N LEU A 210 -3.64 -5.26 13.31
CA LEU A 210 -4.07 -3.88 13.05
C LEU A 210 -3.27 -3.24 11.91
N ARG A 211 -1.96 -3.51 11.82
CA ARG A 211 -1.10 -3.06 10.70
C ARG A 211 -1.53 -3.57 9.32
N LYS A 212 -2.43 -4.56 9.25
CA LYS A 212 -2.98 -5.12 8.00
C LYS A 212 -4.35 -4.56 7.64
N ILE A 213 -4.92 -3.66 8.45
CA ILE A 213 -6.18 -2.99 8.11
C ILE A 213 -5.95 -2.14 6.84
N PRO A 214 -6.73 -2.33 5.76
CA PRO A 214 -6.55 -1.56 4.53
C PRO A 214 -6.63 -0.07 4.82
N GLY A 215 -5.60 0.67 4.40
CA GLY A 215 -5.45 2.08 4.72
C GLY A 215 -4.42 2.41 5.80
N PHE A 216 -3.92 1.42 6.56
CA PHE A 216 -2.93 1.61 7.63
C PHE A 216 -1.62 2.25 7.15
N ASP A 217 -0.95 1.61 6.21
CA ASP A 217 0.18 2.21 5.50
C ASP A 217 -0.35 2.89 4.23
N GLY A 218 0.20 4.06 3.90
CA GLY A 218 -0.01 4.67 2.58
C GLY A 218 0.35 3.64 1.52
N GLY A 219 -0.65 3.18 0.76
CA GLY A 219 -0.56 1.91 0.05
C GLY A 219 0.51 1.87 -1.05
N PRO A 220 0.64 0.74 -1.78
CA PRO A 220 1.55 0.62 -2.92
C PRO A 220 1.26 1.64 -4.05
N ALA A 221 0.23 2.47 -3.92
CA ALA A 221 -0.15 3.53 -4.85
C ALA A 221 1.01 4.45 -5.30
N HIS A 222 2.00 4.74 -4.46
CA HIS A 222 3.18 5.52 -4.89
C HIS A 222 4.17 4.69 -5.74
N LEU A 223 4.33 3.40 -5.45
CA LEU A 223 5.04 2.45 -6.33
C LEU A 223 4.26 2.25 -7.64
N ASN A 224 2.93 2.21 -7.58
CA ASN A 224 2.07 2.06 -8.74
C ASN A 224 2.22 3.25 -9.71
N ASP A 225 2.38 4.49 -9.21
CA ASP A 225 2.66 5.63 -10.08
C ASP A 225 4.00 5.48 -10.83
N ALA A 226 5.08 5.12 -10.11
CA ALA A 226 6.37 4.84 -10.73
C ALA A 226 6.26 3.70 -11.76
N ALA A 227 5.56 2.61 -11.43
CA ALA A 227 5.32 1.47 -12.33
C ALA A 227 4.56 1.86 -13.60
N ILE A 228 3.53 2.73 -13.48
CA ILE A 228 2.80 3.29 -14.61
C ILE A 228 3.73 4.15 -15.48
N CYS A 229 4.59 4.98 -14.89
CA CYS A 229 5.55 5.77 -15.64
C CYS A 229 6.59 4.90 -16.38
N ILE A 230 7.16 3.87 -15.74
CA ILE A 230 8.08 2.91 -16.41
C ILE A 230 7.37 2.29 -17.61
N PHE A 231 6.17 1.74 -17.40
CA PHE A 231 5.43 1.05 -18.46
C PHE A 231 5.09 1.98 -19.62
N THR A 232 4.59 3.18 -19.34
CA THR A 232 4.21 4.16 -20.37
C THR A 232 5.44 4.50 -21.24
N ILE A 233 6.54 4.93 -20.62
CA ILE A 233 7.75 5.36 -21.35
C ILE A 233 8.35 4.21 -22.16
N LEU A 234 8.51 3.03 -21.55
CA LEU A 234 9.16 1.90 -22.23
C LEU A 234 8.26 1.30 -23.32
N SER A 235 6.94 1.21 -23.11
CA SER A 235 6.03 0.67 -24.14
C SER A 235 5.84 1.63 -25.31
N GLU A 236 5.83 2.95 -25.10
CA GLU A 236 5.84 3.96 -26.18
C GLU A 236 7.13 3.89 -27.00
N ALA A 237 8.27 3.57 -26.38
CA ALA A 237 9.53 3.29 -27.05
C ALA A 237 9.61 1.90 -27.72
N GLY A 238 8.58 1.06 -27.58
CA GLY A 238 8.56 -0.32 -28.10
C GLY A 238 9.47 -1.29 -27.34
N ILE A 239 9.92 -0.93 -26.14
CA ILE A 239 10.86 -1.71 -25.31
C ILE A 239 10.08 -2.70 -24.45
N HIS A 240 10.36 -4.00 -24.64
CA HIS A 240 9.81 -5.05 -23.80
C HIS A 240 10.43 -4.96 -22.39
N SER A 241 9.57 -4.94 -21.36
CA SER A 241 10.00 -4.87 -19.97
C SER A 241 9.02 -5.59 -19.05
N GLY A 242 9.50 -5.98 -17.87
CA GLY A 242 8.68 -6.56 -16.81
C GLY A 242 9.18 -6.17 -15.43
N ILE A 243 8.27 -5.88 -14.53
CA ILE A 243 8.52 -5.67 -13.10
C ILE A 243 8.59 -7.01 -12.38
N PHE A 244 9.55 -7.16 -11.47
CA PHE A 244 9.74 -8.34 -10.65
C PHE A 244 9.95 -7.98 -9.18
N GLY A 245 10.66 -8.82 -8.42
CA GLY A 245 11.10 -8.49 -7.08
C GLY A 245 10.01 -8.49 -6.02
N GLY A 246 10.19 -7.70 -4.96
CA GLY A 246 9.22 -7.61 -3.86
C GLY A 246 7.88 -7.03 -4.33
N TYR A 247 7.92 -5.94 -5.07
CA TYR A 247 6.75 -5.25 -5.58
C TYR A 247 5.95 -6.08 -6.60
N GLY A 248 6.62 -6.82 -7.50
CA GLY A 248 5.93 -7.72 -8.43
C GLY A 248 5.11 -8.81 -7.72
N ILE A 249 5.64 -9.37 -6.62
CA ILE A 249 4.94 -10.39 -5.81
C ILE A 249 3.84 -9.74 -4.95
N ALA A 250 4.01 -8.48 -4.53
CA ALA A 250 2.97 -7.70 -3.83
C ALA A 250 1.71 -7.53 -4.70
N ILE A 251 1.90 -7.11 -5.97
CA ILE A 251 0.80 -6.88 -6.93
C ILE A 251 0.03 -8.16 -7.28
N MET A 252 0.64 -9.33 -7.12
CA MET A 252 -0.05 -10.63 -7.26
C MET A 252 -0.94 -11.01 -6.06
N GLY A 253 -1.06 -10.15 -5.04
CA GLY A 253 -1.92 -10.36 -3.87
C GLY A 253 -1.21 -10.97 -2.66
N SER A 254 0.13 -10.91 -2.60
CA SER A 254 0.86 -11.29 -1.39
C SER A 254 0.88 -10.16 -0.36
N ASN A 255 1.08 -10.51 0.90
CA ASN A 255 1.33 -9.53 1.98
C ASN A 255 2.78 -8.98 1.96
N ARG A 256 3.45 -8.93 0.80
CA ARG A 256 4.82 -8.44 0.67
C ARG A 256 4.81 -6.91 0.55
N GLU A 257 5.34 -6.22 1.55
CA GLU A 257 5.72 -4.81 1.38
C GLU A 257 6.94 -4.69 0.45
N SER A 258 7.01 -3.65 -0.39
CA SER A 258 8.24 -3.23 -1.10
C SER A 258 8.47 -1.74 -0.88
N LYS A 259 9.69 -1.26 -1.13
CA LYS A 259 10.07 0.18 -1.01
C LYS A 259 10.60 0.75 -2.32
N ASP A 260 10.65 -0.10 -3.32
CA ASP A 260 11.50 -0.11 -4.49
C ASP A 260 10.80 -0.91 -5.60
N ILE A 261 11.22 -0.65 -6.84
CA ILE A 261 10.75 -1.38 -8.03
C ILE A 261 11.96 -2.00 -8.73
N ASP A 262 12.01 -3.33 -8.72
CA ASP A 262 12.87 -4.12 -9.59
C ASP A 262 12.21 -4.26 -10.97
N CYS A 263 12.87 -3.84 -12.05
CA CYS A 263 12.37 -4.03 -13.42
C CYS A 263 13.50 -4.50 -14.34
N LEU A 264 13.22 -5.45 -15.23
CA LEU A 264 14.17 -5.91 -16.27
C LEU A 264 13.59 -5.53 -17.63
N ALA A 265 14.42 -4.92 -18.48
CA ALA A 265 14.01 -4.35 -19.77
C ALA A 265 15.00 -4.67 -20.90
N SER A 266 14.45 -4.83 -22.11
CA SER A 266 15.15 -5.13 -23.36
C SER A 266 15.85 -3.90 -23.94
N LEU A 267 16.86 -3.42 -23.21
CA LEU A 267 17.64 -2.21 -23.51
C LEU A 267 19.05 -2.29 -22.93
N THR A 268 19.90 -1.33 -23.31
CA THR A 268 21.18 -1.02 -22.68
C THR A 268 21.04 0.04 -21.58
N LYS A 269 22.03 0.14 -20.69
CA LYS A 269 22.09 1.19 -19.66
C LYS A 269 21.99 2.61 -20.25
N GLN A 270 22.64 2.85 -21.38
CA GLN A 270 22.64 4.16 -22.05
C GLN A 270 21.25 4.51 -22.58
N GLU A 271 20.52 3.54 -23.14
CA GLU A 271 19.12 3.71 -23.55
C GLU A 271 18.20 3.95 -22.36
N ALA A 272 18.34 3.18 -21.27
CA ALA A 272 17.55 3.42 -20.06
C ALA A 272 17.75 4.85 -19.50
N ILE A 273 18.99 5.35 -19.47
CA ILE A 273 19.28 6.73 -19.08
C ILE A 273 18.65 7.72 -20.08
N HIS A 274 18.77 7.47 -21.39
CA HIS A 274 18.20 8.33 -22.43
C HIS A 274 16.67 8.46 -22.35
N PHE A 275 15.95 7.37 -22.08
CA PHE A 275 14.49 7.35 -22.02
C PHE A 275 13.92 7.83 -20.68
N LEU A 276 14.64 7.67 -19.57
CA LEU A 276 14.13 7.94 -18.23
C LEU A 276 14.72 9.19 -17.58
N ASP A 277 16.02 9.51 -17.74
CA ASP A 277 16.63 10.59 -16.94
C ASP A 277 16.04 11.98 -17.27
N GLY A 278 15.51 12.65 -16.25
CA GLY A 278 14.78 13.92 -16.39
C GLY A 278 13.36 13.81 -16.95
N VAL A 279 12.88 12.60 -17.26
CA VAL A 279 11.54 12.34 -17.84
C VAL A 279 10.56 11.93 -16.74
N SER A 280 9.35 12.49 -16.74
CA SER A 280 8.22 12.08 -15.89
C SER A 280 8.53 11.82 -14.41
N GLY A 281 9.44 12.60 -13.81
CA GLY A 281 9.81 12.51 -12.40
C GLY A 281 11.04 11.65 -12.08
N PHE A 282 11.58 10.91 -13.04
CA PHE A 282 12.83 10.16 -12.88
C PHE A 282 14.06 11.09 -12.84
N ALA A 283 15.04 10.72 -12.04
CA ALA A 283 16.41 11.21 -12.13
C ALA A 283 17.38 10.06 -11.84
N VAL A 284 18.44 9.95 -12.65
CA VAL A 284 19.43 8.87 -12.57
C VAL A 284 20.25 8.95 -11.28
N VAL A 285 20.56 7.77 -10.72
CA VAL A 285 21.55 7.62 -9.64
C VAL A 285 22.87 7.16 -10.27
N PRO A 286 23.96 7.96 -10.19
CA PRO A 286 25.24 7.60 -10.80
C PRO A 286 25.82 6.30 -10.23
N GLN A 287 26.13 5.34 -11.10
CA GLN A 287 26.68 4.04 -10.71
C GLN A 287 27.61 3.42 -11.75
N ILE A 288 28.51 2.54 -11.30
CA ILE A 288 29.58 1.95 -12.12
C ILE A 288 29.12 0.73 -12.93
N ARG A 289 28.27 -0.14 -12.35
CA ARG A 289 27.75 -1.36 -13.01
C ARG A 289 27.01 -1.03 -14.32
N GLN A 290 27.16 -1.91 -15.32
CA GLN A 290 26.61 -1.72 -16.67
C GLN A 290 25.35 -2.54 -16.94
N ASP A 291 25.09 -3.55 -16.11
CA ASP A 291 23.96 -4.49 -16.24
C ASP A 291 22.67 -4.00 -15.55
N TYR A 292 22.72 -2.83 -14.88
CA TYR A 292 21.55 -2.11 -14.40
C TYR A 292 21.80 -0.60 -14.31
N VAL A 293 20.73 0.16 -14.08
CA VAL A 293 20.73 1.57 -13.67
C VAL A 293 19.66 1.82 -12.62
N ALA A 294 20.02 2.50 -11.54
CA ALA A 294 19.07 2.99 -10.55
C ALA A 294 18.59 4.41 -10.90
N PHE A 295 17.31 4.67 -10.64
CA PHE A 295 16.67 5.98 -10.69
C PHE A 295 15.94 6.26 -9.38
N LEU A 296 15.78 7.53 -9.07
CA LEU A 296 14.78 8.00 -8.13
C LEU A 296 13.58 8.54 -8.93
N TRP A 297 12.38 8.05 -8.68
CA TRP A 297 11.14 8.56 -9.27
C TRP A 297 10.35 9.38 -8.25
N SER A 298 9.81 10.54 -8.64
CA SER A 298 8.87 11.30 -7.80
C SER A 298 7.96 12.19 -8.65
N ASP A 299 6.69 12.26 -8.28
CA ASP A 299 5.71 13.23 -8.81
C ASP A 299 5.92 14.66 -8.26
N ARG A 300 6.89 14.86 -7.35
CA ARG A 300 7.14 16.12 -6.65
C ARG A 300 8.42 16.80 -7.08
N GLN A 301 8.38 18.12 -7.23
CA GLN A 301 9.56 18.95 -7.51
C GLN A 301 10.62 18.90 -6.38
N ASP A 302 10.20 18.72 -5.13
CA ASP A 302 11.11 18.58 -3.98
C ASP A 302 11.73 17.17 -3.86
N ARG A 303 11.28 16.22 -4.69
CA ARG A 303 11.71 14.82 -4.74
C ARG A 303 11.64 14.08 -3.39
N LYS A 304 10.88 14.61 -2.42
CA LYS A 304 10.67 13.92 -1.13
C LYS A 304 9.88 12.64 -1.36
N LYS A 305 10.23 11.59 -0.61
CA LYS A 305 9.66 10.22 -0.72
C LYS A 305 9.85 9.55 -2.10
N ALA A 306 10.83 9.98 -2.88
CA ALA A 306 11.11 9.36 -4.18
C ALA A 306 11.28 7.83 -4.09
N VAL A 307 10.63 7.12 -5.00
CA VAL A 307 10.73 5.66 -5.17
C VAL A 307 12.07 5.32 -5.79
N LEU A 308 12.79 4.35 -5.22
CA LEU A 308 13.94 3.73 -5.87
C LEU A 308 13.45 2.79 -6.97
N VAL A 309 13.92 3.00 -8.19
CA VAL A 309 13.58 2.16 -9.35
C VAL A 309 14.88 1.62 -9.94
N GLU A 310 15.05 0.31 -9.94
CA GLU A 310 16.22 -0.37 -10.49
C GLU A 310 15.86 -1.03 -11.82
N ILE A 311 16.39 -0.49 -12.92
CA ILE A 311 16.21 -1.04 -14.27
C ILE A 311 17.43 -1.92 -14.60
N PHE A 312 17.26 -3.22 -14.49
CA PHE A 312 18.18 -4.23 -14.99
C PHE A 312 18.11 -4.27 -16.52
N CYS A 313 19.27 -4.23 -17.17
CA CYS A 313 19.39 -4.10 -18.61
C CYS A 313 19.63 -5.49 -19.22
N GLU A 314 18.86 -5.88 -20.24
CA GLU A 314 19.13 -7.09 -21.00
C GLU A 314 20.52 -7.03 -21.66
N SER A 315 20.87 -5.89 -22.26
CA SER A 315 22.07 -5.74 -23.09
C SER A 315 23.18 -4.99 -22.35
N PHE A 316 24.28 -5.70 -22.08
CA PHE A 316 25.52 -5.16 -21.49
C PHE A 316 26.72 -6.01 -21.91
N PRO A 317 27.98 -5.54 -21.73
CA PRO A 317 29.17 -6.34 -22.06
C PRO A 317 29.21 -7.65 -21.27
N GLY A 318 29.13 -8.78 -21.99
CA GLY A 318 29.07 -10.11 -21.38
C GLY A 318 27.66 -10.66 -21.13
N ALA A 319 26.60 -9.98 -21.56
CA ALA A 319 25.23 -10.50 -21.49
C ALA A 319 25.08 -11.81 -22.28
N GLN A 320 24.41 -12.80 -21.68
CA GLN A 320 24.20 -14.15 -22.25
C GLN A 320 22.73 -14.50 -22.46
N TYR A 321 21.80 -13.72 -21.89
CA TYR A 321 20.38 -14.06 -21.80
C TYR A 321 19.51 -12.98 -22.45
N SER A 322 18.30 -13.35 -22.89
CA SER A 322 17.41 -12.44 -23.61
C SER A 322 15.96 -12.51 -23.14
N MET A 323 15.28 -11.36 -23.18
CA MET A 323 13.86 -11.20 -22.92
C MET A 323 12.95 -11.68 -24.07
N ARG A 324 13.50 -12.00 -25.25
CA ARG A 324 12.74 -12.30 -26.48
C ARG A 324 11.61 -13.33 -26.32
N ASN A 325 11.81 -14.34 -25.49
CA ASN A 325 10.88 -15.45 -25.28
C ASN A 325 10.16 -15.40 -23.93
N VAL A 326 10.32 -14.30 -23.18
CA VAL A 326 9.71 -14.11 -21.86
C VAL A 326 8.28 -13.62 -22.01
N SER A 327 7.37 -14.14 -21.20
CA SER A 327 6.02 -13.61 -21.08
C SER A 327 5.94 -12.61 -19.92
N THR A 328 5.29 -11.48 -20.17
CA THR A 328 4.92 -10.51 -19.15
C THR A 328 3.42 -10.23 -19.19
N ASN A 329 2.84 -9.97 -18.03
CA ASN A 329 1.43 -9.68 -17.84
C ASN A 329 1.24 -8.18 -17.63
N VAL A 330 0.43 -7.54 -18.48
CA VAL A 330 0.03 -6.15 -18.30
C VAL A 330 -1.16 -6.11 -17.34
N ILE A 331 -0.97 -5.49 -16.18
CA ILE A 331 -1.96 -5.39 -15.10
C ILE A 331 -2.39 -3.93 -14.95
N LEU A 332 -3.69 -3.70 -14.73
CA LEU A 332 -4.20 -2.37 -14.37
C LEU A 332 -3.92 -2.11 -12.88
N VAL A 333 -3.09 -1.12 -12.58
CA VAL A 333 -2.72 -0.72 -11.22
C VAL A 333 -3.26 0.68 -10.87
N ALA A 334 -3.36 0.95 -9.56
CA ALA A 334 -3.92 2.17 -9.02
C ALA A 334 -2.83 3.07 -8.41
N GLY A 335 -2.32 4.00 -9.20
CA GLY A 335 -1.46 5.09 -8.77
C GLY A 335 -2.15 6.12 -7.87
N GLN A 336 -1.37 6.77 -6.99
CA GLN A 336 -1.81 7.87 -6.12
C GLN A 336 -1.88 9.19 -6.91
N ALA A 337 -0.85 9.48 -7.69
CA ALA A 337 -0.71 10.68 -8.51
C ALA A 337 -1.45 10.55 -9.85
N LEU A 338 -1.24 9.44 -10.54
CA LEU A 338 -1.63 9.19 -11.93
C LEU A 338 -3.00 8.50 -12.08
N GLY A 339 -3.59 7.98 -11.00
CA GLY A 339 -4.89 7.32 -11.05
C GLY A 339 -4.79 5.88 -11.54
N GLN A 340 -5.64 5.46 -12.48
CA GLN A 340 -5.53 4.11 -13.05
C GLN A 340 -4.60 4.11 -14.27
N GLY A 341 -3.65 3.18 -14.31
CA GLY A 341 -2.74 2.99 -15.42
C GLY A 341 -2.29 1.54 -15.54
N GLN A 342 -1.59 1.21 -16.63
CA GLN A 342 -1.06 -0.12 -16.87
C GLN A 342 0.37 -0.24 -16.36
N ALA A 343 0.75 -1.42 -15.90
CA ALA A 343 2.13 -1.79 -15.61
C ALA A 343 2.39 -3.25 -16.05
N SER A 344 3.61 -3.54 -16.53
CA SER A 344 4.01 -4.87 -17.00
C SER A 344 4.76 -5.62 -15.90
N PHE A 345 4.36 -6.86 -15.62
CA PHE A 345 4.95 -7.71 -14.58
C PHE A 345 5.40 -9.05 -15.16
N PHE A 346 6.49 -9.63 -14.65
CA PHE A 346 6.86 -11.01 -14.99
C PHE A 346 5.76 -12.00 -14.57
N ASP A 347 5.66 -13.13 -15.29
CA ASP A 347 4.74 -14.20 -14.90
C ASP A 347 5.16 -14.87 -13.57
N PRO A 348 4.24 -15.52 -12.83
CA PRO A 348 4.53 -16.08 -11.51
C PRO A 348 5.65 -17.14 -11.49
N PHE A 349 5.87 -17.87 -12.59
CA PHE A 349 6.98 -18.82 -12.69
C PHE A 349 8.32 -18.11 -12.82
N CYS A 350 8.41 -17.06 -13.66
CA CYS A 350 9.63 -16.25 -13.74
C CYS A 350 9.96 -15.57 -12.39
N LEU A 351 8.96 -15.07 -11.65
CA LEU A 351 9.19 -14.56 -10.29
C LEU A 351 9.71 -15.64 -9.33
N PHE A 352 9.15 -16.84 -9.40
CA PHE A 352 9.57 -17.98 -8.57
C PHE A 352 11.01 -18.40 -8.87
N LYS A 353 11.36 -18.52 -10.16
CA LYS A 353 12.71 -18.84 -10.64
C LYS A 353 13.74 -17.78 -10.22
N GLY A 354 13.43 -16.50 -10.41
CA GLY A 354 14.28 -15.39 -9.96
C GLY A 354 14.51 -15.41 -8.44
N LYS A 355 13.47 -15.74 -7.66
CA LYS A 355 13.57 -15.87 -6.20
C LYS A 355 14.36 -17.09 -5.76
N LEU A 356 14.24 -18.24 -6.45
CA LEU A 356 15.11 -19.40 -6.23
C LEU A 356 16.58 -19.05 -6.46
N ARG A 357 16.90 -18.34 -7.55
CA ARG A 357 18.28 -17.88 -7.83
C ARG A 357 18.79 -16.93 -6.74
N ALA A 358 17.98 -15.96 -6.32
CA ALA A 358 18.35 -15.04 -5.25
C ALA A 358 18.61 -15.77 -3.92
N ALA A 359 17.74 -16.71 -3.53
CA ALA A 359 17.91 -17.50 -2.32
C ALA A 359 19.17 -18.40 -2.33
N ALA A 360 19.71 -18.71 -3.52
CA ALA A 360 20.97 -19.45 -3.67
C ALA A 360 22.23 -18.56 -3.56
N THR A 361 22.10 -17.23 -3.69
CA THR A 361 23.24 -16.29 -3.63
C THR A 361 23.22 -15.32 -2.43
N ARG A 362 22.14 -15.28 -1.64
CA ARG A 362 22.08 -14.50 -0.39
C ARG A 362 21.19 -15.13 0.69
N PRO A 363 21.56 -15.03 1.99
CA PRO A 363 20.75 -15.54 3.09
C PRO A 363 19.64 -14.54 3.48
N ASN A 364 18.67 -14.31 2.59
CA ASN A 364 17.57 -13.37 2.83
C ASN A 364 16.23 -14.09 3.14
N PHE A 365 15.69 -13.85 4.34
CA PHE A 365 14.42 -14.42 4.80
C PHE A 365 13.25 -14.13 3.85
N HIS A 366 13.20 -12.93 3.23
CA HIS A 366 12.13 -12.55 2.32
C HIS A 366 12.09 -13.46 1.10
N ASP A 367 13.23 -13.81 0.50
CA ASP A 367 13.25 -14.68 -0.69
C ASP A 367 12.67 -16.07 -0.34
N SER A 368 13.00 -16.62 0.84
CA SER A 368 12.42 -17.89 1.30
C SER A 368 10.91 -17.84 1.56
N THR A 369 10.37 -16.66 1.89
CA THR A 369 8.94 -16.43 2.14
C THR A 369 8.20 -16.25 0.83
N ASP A 370 8.78 -15.46 -0.08
CA ASP A 370 8.32 -15.20 -1.43
C ASP A 370 8.23 -16.52 -2.24
N ILE A 371 9.26 -17.39 -2.17
CA ILE A 371 9.27 -18.75 -2.77
C ILE A 371 8.09 -19.59 -2.26
N ARG A 372 7.86 -19.62 -0.94
CA ARG A 372 6.78 -20.40 -0.31
C ARG A 372 5.39 -19.87 -0.69
N TRP A 373 5.24 -18.56 -0.79
CA TRP A 373 3.98 -17.94 -1.19
C TRP A 373 3.67 -18.22 -2.67
N LEU A 374 4.64 -17.99 -3.57
CA LEU A 374 4.49 -18.29 -5.00
C LEU A 374 4.19 -19.77 -5.25
N ALA A 375 4.92 -20.68 -4.59
CA ALA A 375 4.73 -22.13 -4.76
C ALA A 375 3.37 -22.64 -4.24
N SER A 376 2.75 -21.97 -3.26
CA SER A 376 1.44 -22.35 -2.75
C SER A 376 0.29 -21.78 -3.59
N HIS A 377 0.42 -20.57 -4.13
CA HIS A 377 -0.64 -19.90 -4.90
C HIS A 377 -0.60 -20.24 -6.40
N PHE A 378 0.58 -20.45 -6.97
CA PHE A 378 0.80 -20.72 -8.41
C PHE A 378 1.34 -22.12 -8.70
N LYS A 379 1.07 -23.09 -7.80
CA LYS A 379 1.58 -24.48 -7.87
C LYS A 379 1.43 -25.12 -9.25
N SER A 380 0.28 -24.95 -9.90
CA SER A 380 0.00 -25.53 -11.22
C SER A 380 0.85 -24.92 -12.34
N GLN A 381 0.99 -23.59 -12.36
CA GLN A 381 1.82 -22.88 -13.35
C GLN A 381 3.30 -23.24 -13.17
N ILE A 382 3.77 -23.26 -11.92
CA ILE A 382 5.16 -23.61 -11.61
C ILE A 382 5.46 -25.06 -11.97
N LYS A 383 4.55 -25.99 -11.66
CA LYS A 383 4.72 -27.41 -12.01
C LYS A 383 4.73 -27.64 -13.53
N ALA A 384 3.91 -26.90 -14.28
CA ALA A 384 3.85 -27.01 -15.74
C ALA A 384 5.15 -26.56 -16.46
N ARG A 385 6.01 -25.79 -15.78
CA ARG A 385 7.28 -25.26 -16.29
C ARG A 385 8.49 -25.75 -15.49
N CYS A 386 8.33 -26.80 -14.68
CA CYS A 386 9.38 -27.25 -13.77
C CYS A 386 10.64 -27.74 -14.51
N ASP A 387 10.52 -28.20 -15.76
CA ASP A 387 11.65 -28.62 -16.60
C ASP A 387 12.55 -27.44 -17.05
N GLU A 388 12.07 -26.19 -16.94
CA GLU A 388 12.88 -24.97 -17.11
C GLU A 388 13.71 -24.63 -15.85
N LEU A 389 13.56 -25.40 -14.77
CA LEU A 389 14.39 -25.29 -13.57
C LEU A 389 15.46 -26.39 -13.60
N SER A 390 16.74 -26.01 -13.53
CA SER A 390 17.87 -26.95 -13.43
C SER A 390 17.95 -27.70 -12.08
N LEU A 391 16.84 -27.84 -11.36
CA LEU A 391 16.71 -28.42 -10.02
C LEU A 391 15.60 -29.47 -10.02
N ASN A 392 15.91 -30.67 -9.53
CA ASN A 392 14.90 -31.72 -9.38
C ASN A 392 14.00 -31.41 -8.17
N LEU A 393 12.78 -30.95 -8.44
CA LEU A 393 11.76 -30.62 -7.44
C LEU A 393 10.68 -31.74 -7.35
N SER A 394 11.00 -32.90 -6.80
CA SER A 394 10.07 -34.00 -6.45
C SER A 394 8.94 -33.65 -5.43
N ASP A 395 7.75 -33.28 -5.98
CA ASP A 395 6.44 -32.70 -5.48
C ASP A 395 6.32 -32.13 -4.03
N LEU A 396 6.18 -30.81 -3.81
CA LEU A 396 6.31 -29.70 -4.78
C LEU A 396 7.51 -29.84 -5.74
N GLY A 397 8.68 -30.31 -5.30
CA GLY A 397 9.07 -30.62 -3.92
C GLY A 397 10.53 -30.91 -3.69
N ILE A 398 10.99 -30.57 -2.51
CA ILE A 398 12.40 -30.37 -2.28
C ILE A 398 12.87 -31.53 -1.42
N ASN A 399 13.71 -32.40 -1.98
CA ASN A 399 14.44 -33.37 -1.20
C ASN A 399 15.41 -32.59 -0.30
N VAL A 400 14.92 -32.20 0.89
CA VAL A 400 15.65 -31.32 1.82
C VAL A 400 16.98 -31.94 2.23
N SER A 401 17.08 -33.27 2.28
CA SER A 401 18.33 -33.97 2.55
C SER A 401 19.34 -33.77 1.41
N ALA A 402 18.94 -34.00 0.15
CA ALA A 402 19.81 -33.78 -1.01
C ALA A 402 20.18 -32.30 -1.19
N ALA A 403 19.25 -31.37 -0.90
CA ALA A 403 19.53 -29.94 -0.93
C ALA A 403 20.53 -29.53 0.16
N LYS A 404 20.44 -30.09 1.37
CA LYS A 404 21.41 -29.89 2.46
C LYS A 404 22.76 -30.54 2.17
N GLU A 405 22.78 -31.69 1.52
CA GLU A 405 24.00 -32.38 1.10
C GLU A 405 24.73 -31.57 0.02
N ALA A 406 24.02 -31.12 -1.01
CA ALA A 406 24.57 -30.25 -2.05
C ALA A 406 25.02 -28.88 -1.51
N ALA A 407 24.33 -28.33 -0.52
CA ALA A 407 24.72 -27.10 0.16
C ALA A 407 25.80 -27.30 1.24
N GLY A 408 26.13 -28.54 1.62
CA GLY A 408 26.94 -28.85 2.80
C GLY A 408 28.41 -28.41 2.72
N GLY A 409 28.89 -28.06 1.52
CA GLY A 409 30.21 -27.46 1.28
C GLY A 409 30.23 -25.93 1.22
N TYR A 410 29.09 -25.26 1.42
CA TYR A 410 28.95 -23.81 1.35
C TYR A 410 28.60 -23.23 2.71
N ASP A 411 29.34 -22.19 3.14
CA ASP A 411 28.96 -21.38 4.29
C ASP A 411 27.93 -20.32 3.84
N PRO A 412 26.71 -20.26 4.43
CA PRO A 412 25.73 -19.22 4.14
C PRO A 412 26.24 -17.79 4.38
N ASP A 413 27.22 -17.59 5.25
CA ASP A 413 27.82 -16.29 5.56
C ASP A 413 28.97 -15.92 4.59
N GLU A 414 29.48 -16.88 3.80
CA GLU A 414 30.53 -16.66 2.77
C GLU A 414 30.00 -16.73 1.32
N LEU A 415 28.68 -16.64 1.10
CA LEU A 415 28.11 -16.64 -0.25
C LEU A 415 28.68 -15.48 -1.11
N PRO A 416 29.01 -15.74 -2.40
CA PRO A 416 29.56 -14.71 -3.27
C PRO A 416 28.55 -13.58 -3.50
N ARG A 417 29.05 -12.34 -3.57
CA ARG A 417 28.21 -11.18 -3.86
C ARG A 417 27.62 -11.30 -5.28
N PRO A 418 26.38 -10.84 -5.51
CA PRO A 418 25.78 -10.86 -6.84
C PRO A 418 26.64 -10.15 -7.89
N GLU A 419 26.93 -10.87 -8.97
CA GLU A 419 27.76 -10.38 -10.09
C GLU A 419 26.89 -9.73 -11.19
N PRO A 420 27.50 -8.96 -12.13
CA PRO A 420 26.77 -8.44 -13.27
C PRO A 420 26.10 -9.58 -14.08
N GLY A 421 24.79 -9.48 -14.29
CA GLY A 421 24.02 -10.50 -15.01
C GLY A 421 23.35 -11.59 -14.16
N ASP A 422 23.57 -11.65 -12.84
CA ASP A 422 22.96 -12.67 -11.96
C ASP A 422 21.41 -12.62 -11.98
N VAL A 423 20.84 -11.41 -12.10
CA VAL A 423 19.38 -11.19 -12.17
C VAL A 423 18.82 -11.70 -13.50
N GLN A 424 19.51 -11.37 -14.60
CA GLN A 424 19.19 -11.81 -15.95
C GLN A 424 19.25 -13.34 -16.02
N MET A 425 20.30 -13.97 -15.48
CA MET A 425 20.36 -15.44 -15.33
C MET A 425 19.19 -15.98 -14.50
N GLY A 426 18.90 -15.38 -13.35
CA GLY A 426 17.81 -15.82 -12.47
C GLY A 426 16.43 -15.77 -13.10
N LEU A 427 16.16 -14.81 -13.98
CA LEU A 427 14.86 -14.65 -14.63
C LEU A 427 14.78 -15.36 -16.00
N LEU A 428 15.87 -15.31 -16.79
CA LEU A 428 15.85 -15.58 -18.24
C LEU A 428 16.54 -16.89 -18.68
N ALA A 429 17.33 -17.55 -17.82
CA ALA A 429 18.18 -18.69 -18.21
C ALA A 429 17.47 -19.96 -18.72
#